data_AF-A0A946Z2N3-F1
#
_entry.id   AF-A0A946Z2N3-F1
#
_cell.length_a   1.000
_cell.length_b   1.000
_cell.length_c   1.000
_cell.angle_alpha   90.00
_cell.angle_beta   90.00
_cell.angle_gamma   90.00
#
_symmetry.space_group_name_H-M   'P 1'
#
loop_
_entity.id
_entity.type
_entity.pdbx_description
1 polymer ?
#
loop_
_entity_poly.entity_id
_entity_poly.type
_entity_poly.pdbx_seq_one_letter_code
_entity_poly.pdbx_strand_id
1 'polypeptide(L)'
;MADLDVQEDQTTAGDDAPEQQVRAGAGFWVKVIGLALFDAIVLAVIPSLIEQGATVALISIIVGTLGINFIFLSHRTYAYRWLVPGVVFLTILMVWPIIFSVYVAFTNWSTGNFLTKDQVIEQLTEGGLSLIEPDDAPTLDMVWFEVAPGEFKMLVRNPDTDELFYGSPRTVRDPIPEEIVLDDLEAAAVVDADGDGLPESIDGVEAINTFAVAQKIPDIDSFILDIPGGEARARTLSTARLAQTRFVWDETTEVMFDRLNDENCTEVDAAFSCAGD
;
A
#
# COMPACT_ATOMS: atom_id res chain seq x y z
N MET A 1 86.99 8.60 60.87
CA MET A 1 86.39 9.93 61.13
C MET A 1 84.90 9.75 60.91
N ALA A 2 84.09 10.16 61.89
CA ALA A 2 82.64 10.00 62.00
C ALA A 2 81.88 10.44 60.71
N ASP A 3 80.64 10.08 60.40
CA ASP A 3 79.45 9.97 61.25
C ASP A 3 78.28 9.29 60.46
N LEU A 4 77.42 8.59 61.22
CA LEU A 4 75.94 8.48 61.17
C LEU A 4 75.15 8.03 59.91
N ASP A 5 74.47 6.89 60.11
CA ASP A 5 73.05 6.53 59.89
C ASP A 5 72.18 7.28 58.85
N VAL A 6 71.41 6.53 58.07
CA VAL A 6 69.94 6.32 58.26
C VAL A 6 69.35 5.57 57.04
N GLN A 7 68.90 4.35 57.33
CA GLN A 7 67.71 3.58 56.90
C GLN A 7 67.10 3.59 55.47
N GLU A 8 66.70 2.36 55.12
CA GLU A 8 66.00 1.77 53.97
C GLU A 8 64.78 2.52 53.39
N ASP A 9 64.54 2.34 52.09
CA ASP A 9 63.21 1.92 51.60
C ASP A 9 63.33 1.12 50.28
N GLN A 10 62.64 -0.03 50.23
CA GLN A 10 62.43 -0.82 49.03
C GLN A 10 61.10 -0.42 48.41
N THR A 11 61.04 -0.05 47.14
CA THR A 11 59.77 -0.10 46.38
C THR A 11 60.02 -0.40 44.90
N THR A 12 59.86 -1.69 44.58
CA THR A 12 59.29 -2.32 43.38
C THR A 12 59.41 -1.63 42.00
N ALA A 13 60.11 -2.33 41.10
CA ALA A 13 59.80 -2.58 39.70
C ALA A 13 58.75 -1.67 39.02
N GLY A 14 59.23 -0.67 38.26
CA GLY A 14 58.45 0.00 37.23
C GLY A 14 58.61 -0.74 35.90
N ASP A 15 57.69 -1.68 35.65
CA ASP A 15 57.43 -2.25 34.33
C ASP A 15 56.36 -1.40 33.65
N ASP A 16 56.75 -0.20 33.18
CA ASP A 16 55.86 0.70 32.44
C ASP A 16 56.27 0.73 30.97
N ALA A 17 55.95 -0.36 30.25
CA ALA A 17 55.72 -0.26 28.82
C ALA A 17 54.54 0.70 28.61
N PRO A 18 54.65 1.75 27.77
CA PRO A 18 53.51 2.61 27.53
C PRO A 18 52.49 1.79 26.75
N GLU A 19 51.43 1.35 27.43
CA GLU A 19 50.18 0.99 26.80
C GLU A 19 49.79 2.17 25.92
N GLN A 20 49.94 2.00 24.60
CA GLN A 20 49.41 2.95 23.62
C GLN A 20 47.89 2.91 23.72
N GLN A 21 47.35 3.61 24.73
CA GLN A 21 45.95 3.97 24.79
C GLN A 21 45.64 4.71 23.50
N VAL A 22 44.91 4.04 22.61
CA VAL A 22 44.27 4.65 21.46
C VAL A 22 43.29 5.67 22.06
N ARG A 23 43.77 6.89 22.31
CA ARG A 23 42.93 8.02 22.69
C ARG A 23 42.02 8.26 21.50
N ALA A 24 40.83 7.65 21.54
CA ALA A 24 39.75 7.92 20.63
C ALA A 24 39.37 9.40 20.79
N GLY A 25 40.03 10.27 20.03
CA GLY A 25 39.74 11.69 20.02
C GLY A 25 38.28 11.92 19.60
N ALA A 26 37.72 13.08 19.93
CA ALA A 26 36.32 13.42 19.62
C ALA A 26 35.93 13.13 18.15
N GLY A 27 36.85 13.29 17.20
CA GLY A 27 36.63 12.97 15.79
C GLY A 27 36.40 11.48 15.49
N PHE A 28 36.95 10.55 16.29
CA PHE A 28 36.64 9.13 16.17
C PHE A 28 35.19 8.84 16.58
N TRP A 29 34.73 9.43 17.69
CA TRP A 29 33.35 9.27 18.16
C TRP A 29 32.33 9.91 17.22
N VAL A 30 32.59 11.09 16.67
CA VAL A 30 31.70 11.71 15.66
C VAL A 30 31.56 10.79 14.44
N LYS A 31 32.66 10.21 13.96
CA LYS A 31 32.64 9.27 12.83
C LYS A 31 31.82 8.02 13.13
N VAL A 32 32.03 7.41 14.30
CA VAL A 32 31.32 6.18 14.70
C VAL A 32 29.83 6.46 14.90
N ILE A 33 29.48 7.57 15.54
CA ILE A 33 28.08 7.97 15.74
C ILE A 33 27.40 8.26 14.41
N GLY A 34 28.07 8.98 13.50
CA GLY A 34 27.52 9.27 12.16
C GLY A 34 27.28 8.00 11.34
N LEU A 35 28.20 7.03 11.41
CA LEU A 35 28.05 5.75 10.71
C LEU A 35 26.96 4.88 11.35
N ALA A 36 26.92 4.81 12.69
CA ALA A 36 25.87 4.10 13.40
C ALA A 36 24.47 4.66 13.11
N LEU A 37 24.35 5.99 12.99
CA LEU A 37 23.09 6.63 12.61
C LEU A 37 22.69 6.26 11.17
N PHE A 38 23.63 6.28 10.23
CA PHE A 38 23.38 5.87 8.86
C PHE A 38 22.93 4.41 8.77
N ASP A 39 23.64 3.50 9.45
CA ASP A 39 23.29 2.07 9.49
C ASP A 39 21.91 1.85 10.15
N ALA A 40 21.59 2.61 11.20
CA ALA A 40 20.27 2.54 11.83
C ALA A 40 19.14 2.96 10.87
N ILE A 41 19.33 4.01 10.07
CA ILE A 41 18.37 4.43 9.04
C ILE A 41 18.20 3.33 7.99
N VAL A 42 19.32 2.75 7.52
CA VAL A 42 19.27 1.66 6.54
C VAL A 42 18.51 0.46 7.08
N LEU A 43 18.81 0.02 8.30
CA LEU A 43 18.12 -1.11 8.94
C LEU A 43 16.63 -0.84 9.15
N ALA A 44 16.24 0.41 9.43
CA ALA A 44 14.84 0.79 9.57
C ALA A 44 14.05 0.70 8.25
N VAL A 45 14.71 0.86 7.10
CA VAL A 45 14.08 0.81 5.77
C VAL A 45 13.95 -0.62 5.22
N ILE A 46 14.80 -1.55 5.67
CA ILE A 46 14.80 -2.95 5.17
C ILE A 46 13.43 -3.65 5.26
N PRO A 47 12.68 -3.61 6.39
CA PRO A 47 11.38 -4.27 6.48
C PRO A 47 10.40 -3.80 5.39
N SER A 48 10.32 -2.48 5.19
CA SER A 48 9.44 -1.88 4.18
C SER A 48 9.80 -2.31 2.75
N LEU A 49 11.09 -2.48 2.45
CA LEU A 49 11.53 -2.98 1.12
C LEU A 49 11.22 -4.46 0.90
N ILE A 50 11.22 -5.26 1.97
CA ILE A 50 10.84 -6.66 1.91
C ILE A 50 9.34 -6.79 1.67
N GLU A 51 8.52 -6.01 2.38
CA GLU A 51 7.06 -5.97 2.19
C GLU A 51 6.67 -5.60 0.75
N GLN A 52 7.39 -4.65 0.14
CA GLN A 52 7.14 -4.23 -1.24
C GLN A 52 7.77 -5.17 -2.30
N GLY A 53 8.44 -6.25 -1.91
CA GLY A 53 9.13 -7.14 -2.84
C GLY A 53 10.27 -6.51 -3.64
N ALA A 54 10.77 -5.33 -3.21
CA ALA A 54 11.71 -4.49 -3.94
C ALA A 54 13.17 -5.01 -3.88
N THR A 55 13.37 -6.22 -4.39
CA THR A 55 14.61 -7.01 -4.24
C THR A 55 15.85 -6.27 -4.77
N VAL A 56 15.73 -5.58 -5.91
CA VAL A 56 16.86 -4.83 -6.50
C VAL A 56 17.27 -3.66 -5.60
N ALA A 57 16.30 -2.94 -5.04
CA ALA A 57 16.56 -1.83 -4.12
C ALA A 57 17.20 -2.33 -2.81
N LEU A 58 16.68 -3.43 -2.26
CA LEU A 58 17.21 -4.08 -1.07
C LEU A 58 18.69 -4.48 -1.26
N ILE A 59 19.01 -5.20 -2.34
CA ILE A 59 20.38 -5.61 -2.65
C ILE A 59 21.29 -4.39 -2.82
N SER A 60 20.82 -3.36 -3.53
CA SER A 60 21.59 -2.14 -3.79
C SER A 60 21.96 -1.40 -2.51
N ILE A 61 21.01 -1.28 -1.56
CA ILE A 61 21.24 -0.64 -0.26
C ILE A 61 22.20 -1.47 0.60
N ILE A 62 22.05 -2.79 0.66
CA ILE A 62 22.95 -3.65 1.43
C ILE A 62 24.38 -3.54 0.90
N VAL A 63 24.56 -3.68 -0.41
CA VAL A 63 25.88 -3.57 -1.06
C VAL A 63 26.48 -2.18 -0.87
N GLY A 64 25.67 -1.12 -1.03
CA GLY A 64 26.09 0.26 -0.81
C GLY A 64 26.54 0.52 0.62
N THR A 65 25.75 0.09 1.61
CA THR A 65 26.04 0.23 3.04
C THR A 65 27.29 -0.54 3.45
N LEU A 66 27.47 -1.78 2.96
CA LEU A 66 28.69 -2.54 3.18
C LEU A 66 29.92 -1.84 2.56
N GLY A 67 29.77 -1.28 1.35
CA GLY A 67 30.82 -0.52 0.68
C GLY A 67 31.24 0.73 1.45
N ILE A 68 30.27 1.51 1.94
CA ILE A 68 30.51 2.71 2.77
C ILE A 68 31.18 2.31 4.08
N ASN A 69 30.64 1.31 4.79
CA ASN A 69 31.23 0.79 6.02
C ASN A 69 32.68 0.34 5.79
N PHE A 70 32.95 -0.42 4.74
CA PHE A 70 34.31 -0.87 4.42
C PHE A 70 35.27 0.30 4.18
N ILE A 71 34.86 1.32 3.41
CA ILE A 71 35.71 2.49 3.11
C ILE A 71 35.97 3.34 4.36
N PHE A 72 34.98 3.48 5.25
CA PHE A 72 35.13 4.26 6.47
C PHE A 72 35.87 3.49 7.56
N LEU A 73 35.65 2.19 7.77
CA LEU A 73 36.33 1.40 8.80
C LEU A 73 37.77 1.06 8.43
N SER A 74 38.07 0.81 7.16
CA SER A 74 39.43 0.43 6.74
C SER A 74 40.42 1.58 6.87
N HIS A 75 41.60 1.30 7.42
CA HIS A 75 42.71 2.25 7.53
C HIS A 75 43.39 2.51 6.17
N ARG A 76 43.29 1.54 5.24
CA ARG A 76 43.97 1.56 3.94
C ARG A 76 43.25 2.41 2.88
N THR A 77 41.99 2.77 3.13
CA THR A 77 41.09 3.48 2.20
C THR A 77 40.97 4.97 2.50
N TYR A 78 41.92 5.58 3.23
CA TYR A 78 41.85 6.98 3.65
C TYR A 78 41.58 7.96 2.50
N ALA A 79 42.21 7.76 1.34
CA ALA A 79 42.01 8.59 0.15
C ALA A 79 40.56 8.49 -0.40
N TYR A 80 39.95 7.31 -0.36
CA TYR A 80 38.62 7.09 -0.91
C TYR A 80 37.51 7.76 -0.10
N ARG A 81 37.72 8.04 1.19
CA ARG A 81 36.70 8.70 2.05
C ARG A 81 36.25 10.06 1.51
N TRP A 82 37.16 10.79 0.87
CA TRP A 82 36.87 12.08 0.22
C TRP A 82 36.17 11.93 -1.13
N LEU A 83 36.31 10.75 -1.76
CA LEU A 83 35.64 10.42 -3.01
C LEU A 83 34.25 9.83 -2.79
N VAL A 84 33.99 9.17 -1.65
CA VAL A 84 32.68 8.55 -1.34
C VAL A 84 31.50 9.45 -1.67
N PRO A 85 31.39 10.69 -1.15
CA PRO A 85 30.21 11.51 -1.45
C PRO A 85 30.05 11.74 -2.96
N GLY A 86 31.13 12.07 -3.67
CA GLY A 86 31.09 12.27 -5.13
C GLY A 86 30.74 11.00 -5.90
N VAL A 87 31.29 9.85 -5.52
CA VAL A 87 31.01 8.55 -6.16
C VAL A 87 29.58 8.11 -5.90
N VAL A 88 29.05 8.32 -4.69
CA VAL A 88 27.65 8.03 -4.36
C VAL A 88 26.72 8.86 -5.24
N PHE A 89 26.95 10.19 -5.32
CA PHE A 89 26.15 11.06 -6.19
C PHE A 89 26.27 10.66 -7.67
N LEU A 90 27.48 10.41 -8.17
CA LEU A 90 27.70 9.98 -9.55
C LEU A 90 26.98 8.65 -9.83
N THR A 91 27.03 7.71 -8.89
CA THR A 91 26.38 6.41 -9.04
C THR A 91 24.87 6.56 -9.09
N ILE A 92 24.26 7.29 -8.15
CA ILE A 92 22.80 7.47 -8.07
C ILE A 92 22.27 8.32 -9.23
N LEU A 93 22.98 9.39 -9.62
CA LEU A 93 22.47 10.35 -10.60
C LEU A 93 22.83 10.02 -12.05
N MET A 94 23.89 9.24 -12.28
CA MET A 94 24.38 8.98 -13.65
C MET A 94 24.46 7.48 -13.95
N VAL A 95 25.16 6.69 -13.12
CA VAL A 95 25.30 5.25 -13.38
C VAL A 95 23.95 4.55 -13.30
N TRP A 96 23.13 4.88 -12.31
CA TRP A 96 21.82 4.25 -12.11
C TRP A 96 20.86 4.51 -13.28
N PRO A 97 20.62 5.74 -13.77
CA PRO A 97 19.80 5.97 -14.96
C PRO A 97 20.31 5.22 -16.19
N ILE A 98 21.64 5.13 -16.40
CA ILE A 98 22.21 4.40 -17.53
C ILE A 98 21.89 2.90 -17.42
N ILE A 99 22.14 2.28 -16.27
CA ILE A 99 21.83 0.85 -16.05
C ILE A 99 20.33 0.62 -16.20
N PHE A 100 19.49 1.48 -15.63
CA PHE A 100 18.05 1.39 -15.74
C PHE A 100 17.58 1.49 -17.19
N SER A 101 18.11 2.42 -17.99
CA SER A 101 17.79 2.52 -19.42
C SER A 101 18.21 1.28 -20.20
N VAL A 102 19.37 0.70 -19.90
CA VAL A 102 19.82 -0.55 -20.53
C VAL A 102 18.89 -1.70 -20.15
N TYR A 103 18.54 -1.82 -18.87
CA TYR A 103 17.58 -2.83 -18.39
C TYR A 103 16.24 -2.70 -19.11
N VAL A 104 15.67 -1.50 -19.12
CA VAL A 104 14.41 -1.19 -19.79
C VAL A 104 14.44 -1.55 -21.28
N ALA A 105 15.56 -1.31 -21.95
CA ALA A 105 15.72 -1.62 -23.39
C ALA A 105 15.63 -3.13 -23.70
N PHE A 106 15.82 -4.01 -22.71
CA PHE A 106 15.62 -5.46 -22.85
C PHE A 106 14.24 -5.93 -22.38
N THR A 107 13.42 -5.05 -21.81
CA THR A 107 12.06 -5.37 -21.35
C THR A 107 11.02 -4.83 -22.32
N ASN A 108 9.83 -5.44 -22.33
CA ASN A 108 8.68 -4.94 -23.11
C ASN A 108 7.99 -3.73 -22.42
N TRP A 109 8.75 -2.79 -21.88
CA TRP A 109 8.20 -1.63 -21.18
C TRP A 109 7.78 -0.56 -22.20
N SER A 110 6.49 -0.49 -22.47
CA SER A 110 5.89 0.43 -23.44
C SER A 110 4.50 0.90 -22.99
N THR A 111 3.90 1.84 -23.72
CA THR A 111 2.51 2.27 -23.47
C THR A 111 1.57 1.06 -23.62
N GLY A 112 0.99 0.62 -22.50
CA GLY A 112 0.15 -0.60 -22.41
C GLY A 112 0.74 -1.69 -21.52
N ASN A 113 2.06 -1.73 -21.34
CA ASN A 113 2.78 -2.75 -20.57
C ASN A 113 3.68 -2.10 -19.51
N PHE A 114 3.08 -1.28 -18.63
CA PHE A 114 3.83 -0.52 -17.61
C PHE A 114 3.56 -0.94 -16.17
N LEU A 115 2.50 -1.73 -15.94
CA LEU A 115 2.21 -2.38 -14.65
C LEU A 115 2.82 -3.77 -14.63
N THR A 116 3.11 -4.27 -13.42
CA THR A 116 3.43 -5.69 -13.24
C THR A 116 2.16 -6.54 -13.34
N LYS A 117 2.31 -7.84 -13.61
CA LYS A 117 1.19 -8.79 -13.66
C LYS A 117 0.32 -8.71 -12.41
N ASP A 118 0.94 -8.74 -11.23
CA ASP A 118 0.24 -8.70 -9.94
C ASP A 118 -0.57 -7.41 -9.78
N GLN A 119 0.00 -6.26 -10.18
CA GLN A 119 -0.71 -4.98 -10.14
C GLN A 119 -1.89 -4.92 -11.12
N VAL A 120 -1.77 -5.57 -12.27
CA VAL A 120 -2.87 -5.68 -13.25
C VAL A 120 -3.98 -6.56 -12.69
N ILE A 121 -3.62 -7.71 -12.09
CA ILE A 121 -4.59 -8.62 -11.45
C ILE A 121 -5.34 -7.85 -10.36
N GLU A 122 -4.63 -7.26 -9.41
CA GLU A 122 -5.20 -6.46 -8.32
C GLU A 122 -6.14 -5.35 -8.84
N GLN A 123 -5.72 -4.57 -9.85
CA GLN A 123 -6.58 -3.52 -10.40
C GLN A 123 -7.83 -4.05 -11.11
N LEU A 124 -7.74 -5.19 -11.79
CA LEU A 124 -8.86 -5.75 -12.55
C LEU A 124 -9.84 -6.51 -11.66
N THR A 125 -9.36 -7.13 -10.57
CA THR A 125 -10.19 -7.94 -9.66
C THR A 125 -10.67 -7.17 -8.44
N GLU A 126 -9.86 -6.26 -7.90
CA GLU A 126 -10.11 -5.58 -6.62
C GLU A 126 -10.19 -4.06 -6.75
N GLY A 127 -9.67 -3.48 -7.84
CA GLY A 127 -9.61 -2.04 -8.04
C GLY A 127 -10.96 -1.37 -8.37
N GLY A 128 -12.06 -2.13 -8.45
CA GLY A 128 -13.41 -1.62 -8.71
C GLY A 128 -13.63 -0.95 -10.08
N LEU A 129 -12.62 -0.93 -10.96
CA LEU A 129 -12.70 -0.29 -12.28
C LEU A 129 -13.39 -1.14 -13.34
N SER A 130 -13.47 -2.45 -13.12
CA SER A 130 -14.00 -3.41 -14.09
C SER A 130 -15.30 -4.02 -13.59
N LEU A 131 -16.35 -3.21 -13.51
CA LEU A 131 -17.68 -3.66 -13.10
C LEU A 131 -18.57 -3.90 -14.31
N ILE A 132 -19.32 -4.99 -14.25
CA ILE A 132 -20.38 -5.30 -15.21
C ILE A 132 -21.70 -5.41 -14.48
N GLU A 133 -22.75 -4.98 -15.16
CA GLU A 133 -24.13 -5.23 -14.76
C GLU A 133 -24.66 -6.28 -15.73
N PRO A 134 -24.91 -7.52 -15.27
CA PRO A 134 -25.57 -8.54 -16.07
C PRO A 134 -26.85 -8.00 -16.73
N ASP A 135 -27.21 -8.54 -17.89
CA ASP A 135 -28.42 -8.12 -18.61
C ASP A 135 -29.68 -8.33 -17.75
N ASP A 136 -29.68 -9.37 -16.93
CA ASP A 136 -30.72 -9.71 -15.96
C ASP A 136 -30.49 -9.11 -14.57
N ALA A 137 -29.52 -8.19 -14.41
CA ALA A 137 -29.22 -7.61 -13.11
C ALA A 137 -30.44 -6.89 -12.52
N PRO A 138 -30.86 -7.25 -11.28
CA PRO A 138 -32.00 -6.65 -10.64
C PRO A 138 -31.78 -5.15 -10.46
N THR A 139 -32.87 -4.40 -10.61
CA THR A 139 -32.89 -2.99 -10.23
C THR A 139 -33.28 -2.94 -8.76
N LEU A 140 -32.43 -2.32 -7.96
CA LEU A 140 -32.59 -2.17 -6.53
C LEU A 140 -33.19 -0.80 -6.26
N ASP A 141 -34.21 -0.73 -5.42
CA ASP A 141 -34.69 0.55 -4.92
C ASP A 141 -33.65 1.10 -3.93
N MET A 142 -33.41 2.41 -3.94
CA MET A 142 -32.31 3.02 -3.20
C MET A 142 -32.78 4.28 -2.46
N VAL A 143 -32.37 4.38 -1.20
CA VAL A 143 -32.61 5.54 -0.35
C VAL A 143 -31.30 5.99 0.30
N TRP A 144 -31.14 7.30 0.45
CA TRP A 144 -29.95 7.92 1.03
C TRP A 144 -30.28 8.53 2.38
N PHE A 145 -29.34 8.43 3.31
CA PHE A 145 -29.41 9.01 4.64
C PHE A 145 -28.14 9.82 4.89
N GLU A 146 -28.25 10.96 5.58
CA GLU A 146 -27.09 11.74 6.02
C GLU A 146 -27.01 11.67 7.54
N VAL A 147 -26.07 10.88 8.04
CA VAL A 147 -25.91 10.66 9.48
C VAL A 147 -25.14 11.81 10.15
N ALA A 148 -24.24 12.45 9.40
CA ALA A 148 -23.51 13.64 9.78
C ALA A 148 -23.20 14.48 8.52
N PRO A 149 -22.84 15.77 8.64
CA PRO A 149 -22.56 16.61 7.48
C PRO A 149 -21.50 16.00 6.54
N GLY A 150 -21.93 15.56 5.36
CA GLY A 150 -21.08 14.90 4.36
C GLY A 150 -20.81 13.41 4.60
N GLU A 151 -21.41 12.80 5.61
CA GLU A 151 -21.36 11.36 5.88
C GLU A 151 -22.71 10.74 5.51
N PHE A 152 -22.69 9.94 4.44
CA PHE A 152 -23.89 9.34 3.88
C PHE A 152 -23.95 7.84 4.17
N LYS A 153 -25.16 7.34 4.37
CA LYS A 153 -25.48 5.92 4.34
C LYS A 153 -26.46 5.66 3.21
N MET A 154 -26.35 4.48 2.62
CA MET A 154 -27.17 4.03 1.51
C MET A 154 -27.95 2.81 1.96
N LEU A 155 -29.25 2.82 1.72
CA LEU A 155 -30.13 1.66 1.84
C LEU A 155 -30.51 1.22 0.44
N VAL A 156 -30.43 -0.08 0.18
CA VAL A 156 -30.91 -0.69 -1.04
C VAL A 156 -31.85 -1.83 -0.73
N ARG A 157 -32.93 -1.93 -1.52
CA ARG A 157 -33.89 -3.02 -1.44
C ARG A 157 -33.91 -3.79 -2.74
N ASN A 158 -33.89 -5.11 -2.64
CA ASN A 158 -34.17 -5.96 -3.78
C ASN A 158 -35.69 -6.19 -3.88
N PRO A 159 -36.39 -5.65 -4.90
CA PRO A 159 -37.84 -5.81 -5.02
C PRO A 159 -38.28 -7.25 -5.30
N ASP A 160 -37.38 -8.12 -5.78
CA ASP A 160 -37.69 -9.52 -6.09
C ASP A 160 -37.60 -10.43 -4.85
N THR A 161 -36.65 -10.16 -3.94
CA THR A 161 -36.43 -10.96 -2.71
C THR A 161 -36.97 -10.30 -1.44
N ASP A 162 -37.30 -9.01 -1.51
CA ASP A 162 -37.66 -8.14 -0.39
C ASP A 162 -36.52 -7.95 0.65
N GLU A 163 -35.29 -8.28 0.27
CA GLU A 163 -34.12 -8.09 1.13
C GLU A 163 -33.67 -6.63 1.15
N LEU A 164 -33.30 -6.15 2.34
CA LEU A 164 -32.82 -4.80 2.61
C LEU A 164 -31.37 -4.84 3.06
N PHE A 165 -30.54 -3.99 2.46
CA PHE A 165 -29.16 -3.79 2.85
C PHE A 165 -28.91 -2.32 3.15
N TYR A 166 -28.34 -2.03 4.31
CA TYR A 166 -28.05 -0.67 4.76
C TYR A 166 -26.60 -0.57 5.19
N GLY A 167 -25.91 0.49 4.78
CA GLY A 167 -24.52 0.69 5.17
C GLY A 167 -23.89 1.95 4.59
N SER A 168 -22.60 2.12 4.87
CA SER A 168 -21.79 3.20 4.31
C SER A 168 -21.34 2.84 2.89
N PRO A 169 -21.73 3.61 1.85
CA PRO A 169 -21.24 3.37 0.51
C PRO A 169 -19.77 3.80 0.38
N ARG A 170 -19.03 3.11 -0.47
CA ARG A 170 -17.67 3.50 -0.88
C ARG A 170 -17.70 4.09 -2.28
N THR A 171 -16.60 4.70 -2.69
CA THR A 171 -16.44 5.05 -4.10
C THR A 171 -16.01 3.82 -4.88
N VAL A 172 -16.42 3.75 -6.14
CA VAL A 172 -16.13 2.66 -7.07
C VAL A 172 -14.63 2.43 -7.29
N ARG A 173 -13.79 3.42 -6.94
CA ARG A 173 -12.34 3.36 -7.05
C ARG A 173 -11.64 2.90 -5.78
N ASP A 174 -12.36 2.90 -4.65
CA ASP A 174 -11.83 2.38 -3.42
C ASP A 174 -11.73 0.85 -3.54
N PRO A 175 -10.68 0.22 -2.99
CA PRO A 175 -10.53 -1.23 -3.03
C PRO A 175 -11.76 -1.95 -2.47
N ILE A 176 -12.08 -3.12 -3.03
CA ILE A 176 -13.12 -3.99 -2.47
C ILE A 176 -12.67 -4.43 -1.06
N PRO A 177 -13.49 -4.24 -0.01
CA PRO A 177 -13.12 -4.65 1.33
C PRO A 177 -13.08 -6.19 1.45
N GLU A 178 -12.17 -6.71 2.27
CA GLU A 178 -12.10 -8.16 2.56
C GLU A 178 -13.38 -8.70 3.20
N GLU A 179 -14.08 -7.85 3.97
CA GLU A 179 -15.33 -8.17 4.64
C GLU A 179 -16.39 -7.12 4.32
N ILE A 180 -17.58 -7.60 3.96
CA ILE A 180 -18.75 -6.74 3.72
C ILE A 180 -19.30 -6.29 5.08
N VAL A 181 -19.25 -4.98 5.33
CA VAL A 181 -19.77 -4.36 6.56
C VAL A 181 -21.09 -3.67 6.26
N LEU A 182 -22.18 -4.27 6.72
CA LEU A 182 -23.53 -3.70 6.67
C LEU A 182 -24.05 -3.44 8.09
N ASP A 183 -24.88 -2.42 8.21
CA ASP A 183 -25.57 -2.09 9.45
C ASP A 183 -26.78 -3.00 9.65
N ASP A 184 -26.96 -3.46 10.89
CA ASP A 184 -28.09 -4.32 11.26
C ASP A 184 -29.38 -3.51 11.42
N LEU A 185 -30.28 -3.65 10.45
CA LEU A 185 -31.59 -3.01 10.47
C LEU A 185 -32.54 -3.61 11.52
N GLU A 186 -32.35 -4.86 11.95
CA GLU A 186 -33.22 -5.46 12.98
C GLU A 186 -32.95 -4.86 14.36
N ALA A 187 -31.73 -4.38 14.59
CA ALA A 187 -31.33 -3.69 15.81
C ALA A 187 -31.66 -2.19 15.79
N ALA A 188 -31.99 -1.63 14.63
CA ALA A 188 -32.24 -0.20 14.44
C ALA A 188 -33.70 0.19 14.68
N ALA A 189 -33.94 1.44 15.07
CA ALA A 189 -35.28 2.01 15.13
C ALA A 189 -35.73 2.45 13.73
N VAL A 190 -36.29 1.50 12.98
CA VAL A 190 -36.78 1.70 11.61
C VAL A 190 -38.22 2.22 11.62
N VAL A 191 -38.48 3.28 10.85
CA VAL A 191 -39.83 3.84 10.61
C VAL A 191 -40.10 3.79 9.12
N ASP A 192 -41.10 2.99 8.74
CA ASP A 192 -41.73 2.92 7.42
C ASP A 192 -43.23 3.25 7.63
N ALA A 193 -43.62 4.47 7.30
CA ALA A 193 -44.95 5.01 7.60
C ALA A 193 -45.97 4.72 6.50
N ASP A 194 -45.52 4.66 5.25
CA ASP A 194 -46.39 4.38 4.10
C ASP A 194 -46.49 2.89 3.74
N GLY A 195 -45.61 2.06 4.32
CA GLY A 195 -45.61 0.61 4.17
C GLY A 195 -45.14 0.17 2.78
N ASP A 196 -44.37 1.00 2.09
CA ASP A 196 -43.82 0.68 0.77
C ASP A 196 -42.59 -0.24 0.85
N GLY A 197 -42.05 -0.48 2.06
CA GLY A 197 -40.88 -1.32 2.31
C GLY A 197 -39.55 -0.54 2.29
N LEU A 198 -39.58 0.78 2.14
CA LEU A 198 -38.42 1.67 2.20
C LEU A 198 -38.57 2.61 3.41
N PRO A 199 -37.73 2.47 4.44
CA PRO A 199 -37.84 3.31 5.63
C PRO A 199 -37.65 4.81 5.33
N GLU A 200 -38.52 5.68 5.84
CA GLU A 200 -38.28 7.13 5.81
C GLU A 200 -37.37 7.59 6.95
N SER A 201 -37.18 6.77 7.99
CA SER A 201 -36.20 7.03 9.04
C SER A 201 -35.59 5.76 9.63
N ILE A 202 -34.31 5.84 9.97
CA ILE A 202 -33.54 4.80 10.67
C ILE A 202 -32.79 5.47 11.82
N ASP A 203 -32.98 5.01 13.05
CA ASP A 203 -32.36 5.57 14.27
C ASP A 203 -32.57 7.09 14.43
N GLY A 204 -33.72 7.59 13.96
CA GLY A 204 -34.08 9.01 14.00
C GLY A 204 -33.39 9.87 12.94
N VAL A 205 -32.62 9.27 12.02
CA VAL A 205 -32.09 9.94 10.82
C VAL A 205 -33.13 9.84 9.72
N GLU A 206 -33.52 10.95 9.12
CA GLU A 206 -34.50 11.00 8.02
C GLU A 206 -33.84 10.70 6.67
N ALA A 207 -34.58 10.02 5.80
CA ALA A 207 -34.22 9.80 4.42
C ALA A 207 -34.11 11.15 3.67
N ILE A 208 -33.04 11.30 2.90
CA ILE A 208 -32.82 12.47 2.06
C ILE A 208 -33.75 12.38 0.86
N ASN A 209 -34.55 13.42 0.63
CA ASN A 209 -35.36 13.50 -0.58
C ASN A 209 -34.48 13.58 -1.85
N THR A 210 -34.98 13.08 -2.98
CA THR A 210 -34.26 12.99 -4.25
C THR A 210 -33.63 14.30 -4.73
N PHE A 211 -34.30 15.44 -4.49
CA PHE A 211 -33.75 16.76 -4.86
C PHE A 211 -32.53 17.14 -4.00
N ALA A 212 -32.57 16.85 -2.71
CA ALA A 212 -31.44 17.07 -1.81
C ALA A 212 -30.29 16.09 -2.11
N VAL A 213 -30.58 14.84 -2.50
CA VAL A 213 -29.55 13.89 -2.99
C VAL A 213 -28.80 14.50 -4.16
N ALA A 214 -29.49 15.03 -5.17
CA ALA A 214 -28.86 15.64 -6.34
C ALA A 214 -27.96 16.86 -6.01
N GLN A 215 -28.21 17.56 -4.90
CA GLN A 215 -27.38 18.68 -4.45
C GLN A 215 -26.18 18.24 -3.62
N LYS A 216 -26.36 17.21 -2.79
CA LYS A 216 -25.37 16.76 -1.82
C LYS A 216 -24.42 15.71 -2.40
N ILE A 217 -24.88 14.94 -3.37
CA ILE A 217 -24.18 13.80 -3.98
C ILE A 217 -24.22 13.95 -5.52
N PRO A 218 -23.46 14.90 -6.09
CA PRO A 218 -23.51 15.17 -7.53
C PRO A 218 -22.97 14.00 -8.39
N ASP A 219 -22.01 13.23 -7.88
CA ASP A 219 -21.38 12.10 -8.56
C ASP A 219 -21.93 10.76 -8.06
N ILE A 220 -23.26 10.61 -8.08
CA ILE A 220 -23.95 9.47 -7.48
C ILE A 220 -23.50 8.12 -8.07
N ASP A 221 -23.16 8.08 -9.36
CA ASP A 221 -22.73 6.88 -10.11
C ASP A 221 -21.34 6.37 -9.71
N SER A 222 -20.60 7.17 -8.94
CA SER A 222 -19.33 6.80 -8.34
C SER A 222 -19.50 6.05 -7.02
N PHE A 223 -20.69 6.03 -6.42
CA PHE A 223 -20.95 5.34 -5.16
C PHE A 223 -21.51 3.94 -5.37
N ILE A 224 -21.00 3.01 -4.56
CA ILE A 224 -21.44 1.62 -4.52
C ILE A 224 -21.55 1.16 -3.06
N LEU A 225 -22.47 0.25 -2.80
CA LEU A 225 -22.60 -0.45 -1.52
C LEU A 225 -22.33 -1.93 -1.74
N ASP A 226 -21.36 -2.47 -1.03
CA ASP A 226 -21.03 -3.89 -1.06
C ASP A 226 -22.16 -4.67 -0.38
N ILE A 227 -22.75 -5.64 -1.08
CA ILE A 227 -23.86 -6.46 -0.57
C ILE A 227 -23.60 -7.94 -0.87
N PRO A 228 -24.22 -8.87 -0.13
CA PRO A 228 -24.17 -10.28 -0.48
C PRO A 228 -24.61 -10.51 -1.94
N GLY A 229 -23.72 -11.06 -2.76
CA GLY A 229 -23.99 -11.35 -4.18
C GLY A 229 -23.53 -10.30 -5.19
N GLY A 230 -22.93 -9.18 -4.76
CA GLY A 230 -22.31 -8.20 -5.64
C GLY A 230 -22.20 -6.81 -5.03
N GLU A 231 -22.27 -5.79 -5.88
CA GLU A 231 -22.15 -4.38 -5.48
C GLU A 231 -23.38 -3.65 -5.97
N ALA A 232 -24.13 -3.01 -5.06
CA ALA A 232 -25.24 -2.16 -5.44
C ALA A 232 -24.71 -0.82 -5.93
N ARG A 233 -24.68 -0.62 -7.24
CA ARG A 233 -24.19 0.60 -7.87
C ARG A 233 -25.32 1.57 -8.14
N ALA A 234 -25.20 2.79 -7.61
CA ALA A 234 -26.21 3.81 -7.86
C ALA A 234 -26.26 4.20 -9.36
N ARG A 235 -27.47 4.28 -9.92
CA ARG A 235 -27.70 4.62 -11.34
C ARG A 235 -28.58 5.84 -11.52
N THR A 236 -29.53 6.02 -10.62
CA THR A 236 -30.39 7.20 -10.54
C THR A 236 -30.43 7.69 -9.09
N LEU A 237 -31.19 8.75 -8.82
CA LEU A 237 -31.34 9.30 -7.47
C LEU A 237 -32.07 8.36 -6.50
N SER A 238 -32.77 7.34 -7.00
CA SER A 238 -33.58 6.42 -6.20
C SER A 238 -33.45 4.95 -6.60
N THR A 239 -32.58 4.62 -7.55
CA THR A 239 -32.37 3.23 -7.98
C THR A 239 -30.89 2.92 -8.13
N ALA A 240 -30.51 1.76 -7.64
CA ALA A 240 -29.23 1.12 -7.91
C ALA A 240 -29.42 -0.09 -8.84
N ARG A 241 -28.33 -0.60 -9.40
CA ARG A 241 -28.30 -1.89 -10.09
C ARG A 241 -27.22 -2.75 -9.49
N LEU A 242 -27.49 -4.05 -9.41
CA LEU A 242 -26.49 -5.01 -8.98
C LEU A 242 -25.39 -5.11 -10.03
N ALA A 243 -24.17 -4.77 -9.62
CA ALA A 243 -22.96 -4.90 -10.40
C ALA A 243 -22.07 -5.99 -9.80
N GLN A 244 -21.17 -6.53 -10.62
CA GLN A 244 -20.19 -7.52 -10.20
C GLN A 244 -18.86 -7.23 -10.87
N THR A 245 -17.76 -7.60 -10.22
CA THR A 245 -16.43 -7.59 -10.82
C THR A 245 -16.40 -8.47 -12.08
N ARG A 246 -16.03 -7.88 -13.20
CA ARG A 246 -15.93 -8.52 -14.51
C ARG A 246 -14.87 -9.62 -14.53
N PHE A 247 -13.70 -9.34 -13.97
CA PHE A 247 -12.57 -10.24 -14.01
C PHE A 247 -12.44 -10.98 -12.69
N VAL A 248 -12.24 -12.30 -12.77
CA VAL A 248 -11.98 -13.16 -11.61
C VAL A 248 -10.65 -13.85 -11.84
N TRP A 249 -9.73 -13.73 -10.89
CA TRP A 249 -8.44 -14.39 -10.96
C TRP A 249 -8.50 -15.76 -10.26
N ASP A 250 -8.00 -16.79 -10.95
CA ASP A 250 -7.77 -18.11 -10.36
C ASP A 250 -6.27 -18.34 -10.17
N GLU A 251 -5.83 -18.33 -8.90
CA GLU A 251 -4.43 -18.55 -8.52
C GLU A 251 -3.91 -19.96 -8.85
N THR A 252 -4.80 -20.96 -8.95
CA THR A 252 -4.39 -22.35 -9.19
C THR A 252 -4.11 -22.59 -10.66
N THR A 253 -4.91 -21.99 -11.54
CA THR A 253 -4.80 -22.17 -12.98
C THR A 253 -4.02 -21.05 -13.67
N GLU A 254 -3.73 -19.95 -12.97
CA GLU A 254 -3.15 -18.71 -13.51
C GLU A 254 -3.95 -18.15 -14.70
N VAL A 255 -5.27 -18.32 -14.65
CA VAL A 255 -6.22 -17.87 -15.67
C VAL A 255 -7.10 -16.78 -15.10
N MET A 256 -7.32 -15.74 -15.91
CA MET A 256 -8.29 -14.69 -15.62
C MET A 256 -9.60 -15.00 -16.34
N PHE A 257 -10.71 -15.12 -15.62
CA PHE A 257 -12.01 -15.33 -16.21
C PHE A 257 -12.73 -14.00 -16.44
N ASP A 258 -13.20 -13.76 -17.67
CA ASP A 258 -14.01 -12.60 -18.05
C ASP A 258 -15.50 -12.97 -18.02
N ARG A 259 -16.22 -12.49 -16.99
CA ARG A 259 -17.65 -12.71 -16.82
C ARG A 259 -18.52 -12.10 -17.92
N LEU A 260 -18.04 -11.06 -18.62
CA LEU A 260 -18.83 -10.40 -19.67
C LEU A 260 -18.93 -11.27 -20.92
N ASN A 261 -17.80 -11.88 -21.30
CA ASN A 261 -17.69 -12.67 -22.52
C ASN A 261 -17.80 -14.18 -22.26
N ASP A 262 -17.80 -14.62 -20.99
CA ASP A 262 -17.76 -16.03 -20.58
C ASP A 262 -16.50 -16.76 -21.10
N GLU A 263 -15.36 -16.09 -21.00
CA GLU A 263 -14.09 -16.54 -21.58
C GLU A 263 -12.93 -16.56 -20.58
N ASN A 264 -12.02 -17.49 -20.81
CA ASN A 264 -10.75 -17.56 -20.10
C ASN A 264 -9.69 -16.76 -20.85
N CYS A 265 -9.06 -15.84 -20.12
CA CYS A 265 -7.97 -15.01 -20.58
C CYS A 265 -6.65 -15.51 -20.00
N THR A 266 -5.70 -15.80 -20.88
CA THR A 266 -4.36 -16.28 -20.52
C THR A 266 -3.32 -15.23 -20.82
N GLU A 267 -2.18 -15.30 -20.14
CA GLU A 267 -1.05 -14.43 -20.42
C GLU A 267 -0.36 -14.86 -21.74
N VAL A 268 -0.37 -13.97 -22.73
CA VAL A 268 0.30 -14.11 -24.03
C VAL A 268 1.13 -12.85 -24.29
N ASP A 269 2.44 -13.01 -24.52
CA ASP A 269 3.36 -11.89 -24.82
C ASP A 269 3.31 -10.73 -23.79
N ALA A 270 3.19 -11.06 -22.50
CA ALA A 270 3.08 -10.14 -21.37
C ALA A 270 1.79 -9.27 -21.36
N ALA A 271 0.73 -9.74 -22.03
CA ALA A 271 -0.62 -9.19 -21.96
C ALA A 271 -1.64 -10.30 -21.70
N PHE A 272 -2.78 -9.99 -21.09
CA PHE A 272 -3.91 -10.92 -21.01
C PHE A 272 -4.67 -10.91 -22.34
N SER A 273 -4.79 -12.08 -22.96
CA SER A 273 -5.56 -12.29 -24.19
C SER A 273 -6.65 -13.31 -23.91
N CYS A 274 -7.89 -12.92 -24.22
CA CYS A 274 -9.08 -13.77 -24.13
C CYS A 274 -9.29 -14.50 -25.47
N ALA A 275 -9.85 -15.70 -25.43
CA ALA A 275 -9.97 -16.57 -26.61
C ALA A 275 -10.84 -16.01 -27.74
N GLY A 276 -11.63 -14.97 -27.48
CA GLY A 276 -12.52 -14.30 -28.42
C GLY A 276 -11.94 -13.08 -29.15
N ASP A 277 -10.72 -12.64 -28.83
CA ASP A 277 -10.03 -11.48 -29.45
C ASP A 277 -9.07 -11.85 -30.60
#